data_AF-A0A8J8DEQ3-F1
#
_entry.id   AF-A0A8J8DEQ3-F1
#
_cell.length_a   1.000
_cell.length_b   1.000
_cell.length_c   1.000
_cell.angle_alpha   90.00
_cell.angle_beta   90.00
_cell.angle_gamma   90.00
#
_symmetry.space_group_name_H-M   'P 1'
#
loop_
_entity.id
_entity.type
_entity.pdbx_description
1 polymer ?
#
loop_
_entity_poly.entity_id
_entity_poly.type
_entity_poly.pdbx_seq_one_letter_code
_entity_poly.pdbx_strand_id
1 'polypeptide(L)'
;MDQKRFAVVLVVLLVVIAPISYVLYSYHSFGAVIHPGTPRASTQYVMIYTPSGQFYTLTAEQYQKLIEEGTKPPAGSKLFNITVNSYITGSPEVDLNLTIRSFYEYFTIVMGDPSVTNCKDAPQLYVGDCRYRTLTVSEISGVVSNIFTTNYYIRGLQLGYDNATAKQYAFNQTWLRYRKAYLNFWTKVDIGRGKLGNENHLVVILIGPAEGATENRIFAPRKGTLVIEGTTDETLRAEVVLVENIIGFSWPENSTATR
;
A
#
# COMPACT_ATOMS: atom_id res chain seq x y z
N MET A 1 20.12 -48.02 14.60
CA MET A 1 20.82 -46.74 14.34
C MET A 1 21.42 -46.26 15.65
N ASP A 2 22.71 -45.97 15.70
CA ASP A 2 23.40 -45.51 16.92
C ASP A 2 22.73 -44.22 17.46
N GLN A 3 22.49 -44.16 18.77
CA GLN A 3 21.85 -43.03 19.47
C GLN A 3 22.56 -41.70 19.17
N LYS A 4 23.88 -41.71 18.99
CA LYS A 4 24.65 -40.52 18.59
C LYS A 4 24.32 -40.08 17.17
N ARG A 5 24.14 -41.02 16.23
CA ARG A 5 23.75 -40.72 14.84
C ARG A 5 22.32 -40.20 14.77
N PHE A 6 21.40 -40.75 15.57
CA PHE A 6 20.04 -40.23 15.67
C PHE A 6 20.00 -38.80 16.23
N ALA A 7 20.76 -38.51 17.29
CA ALA A 7 20.85 -37.17 17.85
C ALA A 7 21.41 -36.15 16.84
N VAL A 8 22.48 -36.50 16.10
CA VAL A 8 23.03 -35.64 15.04
C VAL A 8 22.01 -35.38 13.93
N VAL A 9 21.29 -36.41 13.47
CA VAL A 9 20.24 -36.25 12.46
C VAL A 9 19.12 -35.33 12.96
N LEU A 10 18.71 -35.48 14.22
CA LEU A 10 17.66 -34.66 14.82
C LEU A 10 18.10 -33.19 14.98
N VAL A 11 19.35 -32.96 15.36
CA VAL A 11 19.94 -31.60 15.41
C VAL A 11 19.98 -30.98 14.01
N VAL A 12 20.42 -31.72 12.99
CA VAL A 12 20.44 -31.22 11.60
C VAL A 12 19.01 -30.90 11.13
N LEU A 13 18.04 -31.76 11.43
CA LEU A 13 16.63 -31.50 11.09
C LEU A 13 16.09 -30.23 11.75
N LEU A 14 16.32 -30.04 13.04
CA LEU A 14 15.76 -28.91 13.78
C LEU A 14 16.50 -27.58 13.56
N VAL A 15 17.83 -27.63 13.39
CA VAL A 15 18.67 -26.42 13.32
C VAL A 15 18.92 -25.97 11.89
N VAL A 16 18.89 -26.89 10.92
CA VAL A 16 19.18 -26.56 9.51
C VAL A 16 17.94 -26.69 8.64
N ILE A 17 17.29 -27.86 8.63
CA ILE A 17 16.18 -28.12 7.70
C ILE A 17 14.95 -27.30 8.07
N ALA A 18 14.51 -27.33 9.33
CA ALA A 18 13.31 -26.62 9.75
C ALA A 18 13.37 -25.10 9.51
N PRO A 19 14.47 -24.37 9.83
CA PRO A 19 14.57 -22.95 9.53
C PRO A 19 14.55 -22.65 8.02
N ILE A 20 15.24 -23.44 7.20
CA ILE A 20 15.25 -23.26 5.74
C ILE A 20 13.84 -23.49 5.18
N SER A 21 13.18 -24.59 5.58
CA SER A 21 11.81 -24.89 5.18
C SER A 21 10.84 -23.78 5.58
N TYR A 22 11.00 -23.20 6.77
CA TYR A 22 10.17 -22.09 7.23
C TYR A 22 10.38 -20.82 6.38
N VAL A 23 11.62 -20.48 6.03
CA VAL A 23 11.92 -19.33 5.15
C VAL A 23 11.34 -19.54 3.75
N LEU A 24 11.52 -20.73 3.17
CA LEU A 24 10.98 -21.05 1.85
C LEU A 24 9.45 -21.03 1.85
N TYR A 25 8.82 -21.63 2.86
CA TYR A 25 7.37 -21.58 3.03
C TYR A 25 6.88 -20.12 3.11
N SER A 26 7.52 -19.31 3.96
CA SER A 26 7.18 -17.90 4.12
C SER A 26 7.32 -17.12 2.80
N TYR A 27 8.38 -17.37 2.03
CA TYR A 27 8.55 -16.78 0.72
C TYR A 27 7.45 -17.22 -0.27
N HIS A 28 7.06 -18.49 -0.26
CA HIS A 28 5.92 -18.96 -1.07
C HIS A 28 4.59 -18.35 -0.63
N SER A 29 4.36 -18.18 0.68
CA SER A 29 3.17 -17.54 1.22
C SER A 29 3.03 -16.07 0.81
N PHE A 30 4.13 -15.38 0.48
CA PHE A 30 4.05 -14.04 -0.13
C PHE A 30 3.26 -14.05 -1.43
N GLY A 31 3.38 -15.11 -2.25
CA GLY A 31 2.62 -15.26 -3.49
C GLY A 31 1.11 -15.18 -3.26
N ALA A 32 0.60 -15.77 -2.18
CA ALA A 32 -0.82 -15.71 -1.81
C ALA A 32 -1.26 -14.33 -1.29
N VAL A 33 -0.32 -13.46 -0.91
CA VAL A 33 -0.60 -12.07 -0.51
C VAL A 33 -0.78 -11.18 -1.74
N ILE A 34 0.07 -11.34 -2.77
CA ILE A 34 0.00 -10.53 -4.00
C ILE A 34 -0.93 -11.12 -5.06
N HIS A 35 -1.20 -12.43 -5.01
CA HIS A 35 -2.20 -13.12 -5.81
C HIS A 35 -3.15 -13.85 -4.86
N PRO A 36 -3.99 -13.10 -4.11
CA PRO A 36 -5.09 -13.74 -3.39
C PRO A 36 -6.00 -14.46 -4.40
N GLY A 37 -6.79 -15.41 -3.91
CA GLY A 37 -7.73 -16.17 -4.75
C GLY A 37 -8.84 -15.28 -5.35
N THR A 38 -10.03 -15.83 -5.54
CA THR A 38 -11.13 -15.05 -6.11
C THR A 38 -11.62 -13.98 -5.12
N PRO A 39 -11.77 -12.70 -5.52
CA PRO A 39 -12.35 -11.68 -4.67
C PRO A 39 -13.81 -11.99 -4.34
N ARG A 40 -14.26 -11.54 -3.17
CA ARG A 40 -15.67 -11.63 -2.75
C ARG A 40 -16.56 -10.65 -3.52
N ALA A 41 -15.99 -9.48 -3.84
CA ALA A 41 -16.62 -8.43 -4.63
C ALA A 41 -15.53 -7.56 -5.25
N SER A 42 -15.90 -6.87 -6.33
CA SER A 42 -15.01 -5.95 -7.04
C SER A 42 -15.81 -4.74 -7.50
N THR A 43 -15.24 -3.55 -7.33
CA THR A 43 -15.80 -2.29 -7.84
C THR A 43 -14.85 -1.74 -8.89
N GLN A 44 -15.36 -1.43 -10.09
CA GLN A 44 -14.58 -0.82 -11.15
C GLN A 44 -14.71 0.71 -11.10
N TYR A 45 -13.57 1.38 -11.17
CA TYR A 45 -13.45 2.83 -11.19
C TYR A 45 -12.78 3.29 -12.48
N VAL A 46 -13.20 4.46 -12.94
CA VAL A 46 -12.56 5.22 -14.02
C VAL A 46 -12.01 6.51 -13.39
N MET A 47 -10.68 6.62 -13.37
CA MET A 47 -9.98 7.85 -13.00
C MET A 47 -9.73 8.68 -14.23
N ILE A 48 -10.16 9.94 -14.20
CA ILE A 48 -9.93 10.90 -15.28
C ILE A 48 -8.87 11.90 -14.81
N TYR A 49 -7.72 11.92 -15.47
CA TYR A 49 -6.67 12.91 -15.25
C TYR A 49 -6.71 13.96 -16.35
N THR A 50 -7.06 15.20 -15.99
CA THR A 50 -7.24 16.29 -16.96
C THR A 50 -5.92 16.99 -17.29
N PRO A 51 -5.85 17.72 -18.42
CA PRO A 51 -4.70 18.57 -18.73
C PRO A 51 -4.44 19.67 -17.69
N SER A 52 -5.45 20.07 -16.91
CA SER A 52 -5.31 21.00 -15.79
C SER A 52 -4.62 20.38 -14.56
N GLY A 53 -4.31 19.08 -14.60
CA GLY A 53 -3.65 18.37 -13.51
C GLY A 53 -4.61 17.87 -12.42
N GLN A 54 -5.91 17.82 -12.69
CA GLN A 54 -6.93 17.38 -11.74
C GLN A 54 -7.32 15.93 -11.97
N PHE A 55 -7.62 15.21 -10.89
CA PHE A 55 -8.16 13.85 -10.93
C PHE A 55 -9.65 13.88 -10.58
N TYR A 56 -10.45 13.19 -11.39
CA TYR A 56 -11.86 12.90 -11.10
C TYR A 56 -12.04 11.40 -10.96
N THR A 57 -12.76 11.00 -9.91
CA THR A 57 -13.08 9.60 -9.62
C THR A 57 -14.55 9.34 -9.94
N LEU A 58 -14.81 8.33 -10.76
CA LEU A 58 -16.15 7.85 -11.06
C LEU A 58 -16.16 6.32 -10.97
N THR A 59 -17.26 5.74 -10.51
CA THR A 59 -17.50 4.32 -10.77
C THR A 59 -17.72 4.11 -12.27
N ALA A 60 -17.48 2.89 -12.76
CA ALA A 60 -17.73 2.56 -14.17
C ALA A 60 -19.19 2.87 -14.59
N GLU A 61 -20.16 2.63 -13.70
CA GLU A 61 -21.57 2.95 -13.92
C GLU A 61 -21.83 4.46 -14.02
N GLN A 62 -21.21 5.26 -13.14
CA GLN A 62 -21.33 6.72 -13.17
C GLN A 62 -20.70 7.29 -14.44
N TYR A 63 -19.51 6.79 -14.81
CA TYR A 63 -18.84 7.19 -16.04
C TYR A 63 -19.71 6.89 -17.27
N GLN A 64 -20.27 5.68 -17.35
CA GLN A 64 -21.14 5.28 -18.46
C GLN A 64 -22.37 6.18 -18.60
N LYS A 65 -23.04 6.51 -17.49
CA LYS A 65 -24.18 7.44 -17.49
C LYS A 65 -23.81 8.82 -18.03
N LEU A 66 -22.66 9.36 -17.61
CA LEU A 66 -22.20 10.67 -18.10
C LEU A 66 -21.92 10.67 -19.60
N ILE A 67 -21.33 9.59 -20.13
CA ILE A 67 -21.11 9.44 -21.58
C ILE A 67 -22.45 9.34 -22.33
N GLU A 68 -23.42 8.60 -21.80
CA GLU A 68 -24.78 8.48 -22.38
C GLU A 68 -25.53 9.82 -22.40
N GLU A 69 -25.33 10.65 -21.37
CA GLU A 69 -25.85 12.02 -21.29
C GLU A 69 -25.11 13.01 -22.21
N GLY A 70 -24.08 12.55 -22.93
CA GLY A 70 -23.30 13.36 -23.88
C GLY A 70 -22.15 14.15 -23.25
N THR A 71 -21.89 13.98 -21.95
CA THR A 71 -20.73 14.55 -21.29
C THR A 71 -19.47 13.83 -21.76
N LYS A 72 -18.43 14.58 -22.14
CA LYS A 72 -17.14 14.01 -22.52
C LYS A 72 -16.03 14.56 -21.61
N PRO A 73 -15.03 13.75 -21.27
CA PRO A 73 -13.83 14.24 -20.60
C PRO A 73 -13.19 15.38 -21.42
N PRO A 74 -12.58 16.39 -20.77
CA PRO A 74 -11.84 17.44 -21.46
C PRO A 74 -10.82 16.86 -22.45
N ALA A 75 -10.64 17.51 -23.60
CA ALA A 75 -9.69 17.06 -24.61
C ALA A 75 -8.27 16.94 -24.03
N GLY A 76 -7.60 15.81 -24.30
CA GLY A 76 -6.27 15.52 -23.74
C GLY A 76 -6.28 14.89 -22.34
N SER A 77 -7.46 14.57 -21.79
CA SER A 77 -7.55 13.81 -20.53
C SER A 77 -7.07 12.38 -20.71
N LYS A 78 -6.43 11.83 -19.68
CA LYS A 78 -6.07 10.41 -19.59
C LYS A 78 -7.09 9.66 -18.73
N LEU A 79 -7.42 8.44 -19.13
CA LEU A 79 -8.35 7.57 -18.42
C LEU A 79 -7.59 6.38 -17.84
N PHE A 80 -7.82 6.06 -16.57
CA PHE A 80 -7.29 4.88 -15.92
C PHE A 80 -8.43 4.04 -15.39
N ASN A 81 -8.54 2.82 -15.91
CA ASN A 81 -9.49 1.83 -15.41
C ASN A 81 -8.81 1.06 -14.29
N ILE A 82 -9.38 1.14 -13.09
CA ILE A 82 -8.82 0.55 -11.87
C ILE A 82 -9.89 -0.30 -11.20
N THR A 83 -9.51 -1.50 -10.76
CA THR A 83 -10.42 -2.39 -10.02
C THR A 83 -10.08 -2.40 -8.54
N VAL A 84 -11.04 -2.11 -7.67
CA VAL A 84 -10.86 -2.26 -6.23
C VAL A 84 -11.50 -3.58 -5.80
N ASN A 85 -10.70 -4.49 -5.25
CA ASN A 85 -11.15 -5.84 -4.88
C ASN A 85 -11.31 -5.98 -3.36
N SER A 86 -12.37 -6.66 -2.95
CA SER A 86 -12.63 -7.05 -1.57
C SER A 86 -12.31 -8.52 -1.33
N TYR A 87 -11.58 -8.79 -0.24
CA TYR A 87 -11.26 -10.15 0.21
C TYR A 87 -11.73 -10.42 1.64
N ILE A 88 -12.05 -9.39 2.42
CA ILE A 88 -12.34 -9.49 3.86
C ILE A 88 -13.85 -9.39 4.12
N THR A 89 -14.48 -8.28 3.75
CA THR A 89 -15.88 -8.00 4.13
C THR A 89 -16.89 -8.27 3.00
N GLY A 90 -16.45 -8.26 1.75
CA GLY A 90 -17.33 -8.25 0.57
C GLY A 90 -17.71 -6.85 0.08
N SER A 91 -17.17 -5.79 0.69
CA SER A 91 -17.24 -4.41 0.17
C SER A 91 -15.81 -3.86 -0.02
N PRO A 92 -15.40 -3.55 -1.27
CA PRO A 92 -14.03 -3.11 -1.54
C PRO A 92 -13.64 -1.81 -0.82
N GLU A 93 -14.56 -0.86 -0.74
CA GLU A 93 -14.36 0.44 -0.12
C GLU A 93 -14.25 0.31 1.41
N VAL A 94 -15.04 -0.59 2.00
CA VAL A 94 -14.96 -0.89 3.43
C VAL A 94 -13.65 -1.59 3.77
N ASP A 95 -13.21 -2.57 2.97
CA ASP A 95 -11.94 -3.26 3.16
C ASP A 95 -10.76 -2.27 3.10
N LEU A 96 -10.76 -1.38 2.12
CA LEU A 96 -9.74 -0.34 1.97
C LEU A 96 -9.73 0.60 3.19
N ASN A 97 -10.89 1.13 3.56
CA ASN A 97 -11.02 2.10 4.63
C ASN A 97 -10.63 1.51 6.00
N LEU A 98 -11.10 0.29 6.31
CA LEU A 98 -10.72 -0.43 7.52
C LEU A 98 -9.23 -0.74 7.55
N THR A 99 -8.66 -1.16 6.42
CA THR A 99 -7.23 -1.49 6.34
C THR A 99 -6.36 -0.26 6.57
N ILE A 100 -6.71 0.91 6.03
CA ILE A 100 -5.87 2.11 6.19
C ILE A 100 -6.09 2.79 7.56
N ARG A 101 -7.35 2.87 8.05
CA ARG A 101 -7.67 3.67 9.25
C ARG A 101 -7.53 2.95 10.58
N SER A 102 -7.29 1.64 10.58
CA SER A 102 -7.10 0.88 11.83
C SER A 102 -5.90 1.38 12.66
N PHE A 103 -5.95 1.12 13.97
CA PHE A 103 -4.88 1.51 14.89
C PHE A 103 -3.74 0.49 14.85
N TYR A 104 -2.71 0.78 14.05
CA TYR A 104 -1.49 -0.02 14.00
C TYR A 104 -0.39 0.55 14.91
N GLU A 105 0.52 -0.32 15.36
CA GLU A 105 1.74 0.08 16.07
C GLU A 105 2.86 0.49 15.12
N TYR A 106 2.89 -0.08 13.91
CA TYR A 106 3.89 0.24 12.89
C TYR A 106 3.23 0.38 11.53
N PHE A 107 3.87 1.16 10.65
CA PHE A 107 3.54 1.11 9.24
C PHE A 107 4.80 1.05 8.36
N THR A 108 4.70 0.35 7.24
CA THR A 108 5.78 0.20 6.28
C THR A 108 5.26 0.45 4.87
N ILE A 109 5.95 1.34 4.16
CA ILE A 109 5.73 1.57 2.75
C ILE A 109 6.80 0.79 1.99
N VAL A 110 6.37 -0.23 1.25
CA VAL A 110 7.22 -1.00 0.35
C VAL A 110 7.17 -0.31 -1.01
N MET A 111 8.26 0.36 -1.36
CA MET A 111 8.33 1.30 -2.49
C MET A 111 8.34 0.60 -3.86
N GLY A 112 8.54 -0.71 -3.87
CA GLY A 112 8.74 -1.50 -5.08
C GLY A 112 10.04 -2.29 -5.06
N ASP A 113 10.43 -2.80 -6.22
CA ASP A 113 11.68 -3.52 -6.46
C ASP A 113 12.90 -2.68 -6.04
N PRO A 114 14.00 -3.31 -5.55
CA PRO A 114 15.22 -2.58 -5.23
C PRO A 114 15.77 -1.69 -6.36
N SER A 115 15.51 -2.01 -7.62
CA SER A 115 15.87 -1.17 -8.78
C SER A 115 15.27 0.23 -8.75
N VAL A 116 14.25 0.51 -7.93
CA VAL A 116 13.74 1.87 -7.68
C VAL A 116 14.84 2.81 -7.17
N THR A 117 15.91 2.30 -6.55
CA THR A 117 17.08 3.12 -6.18
C THR A 117 17.73 3.80 -7.38
N ASN A 118 17.61 3.21 -8.57
CA ASN A 118 18.16 3.78 -9.80
C ASN A 118 17.52 5.13 -10.14
N CYS A 119 16.31 5.42 -9.66
CA CYS A 119 15.68 6.73 -9.87
C CYS A 119 16.44 7.91 -9.29
N LYS A 120 17.38 7.67 -8.35
CA LYS A 120 18.23 8.70 -7.80
C LYS A 120 19.46 8.96 -8.67
N ASP A 121 20.17 7.89 -9.05
CA ASP A 121 21.54 7.99 -9.59
C ASP A 121 21.63 7.62 -11.08
N ALA A 122 20.71 6.79 -11.58
CA ALA A 122 20.69 6.33 -12.97
C ALA A 122 19.24 6.05 -13.45
N PRO A 123 18.39 7.08 -13.61
CA PRO A 123 16.96 6.91 -13.92
C PRO A 123 16.69 6.08 -15.19
N GLN A 124 17.60 6.12 -16.16
CA GLN A 124 17.53 5.34 -17.40
C GLN A 124 17.61 3.82 -17.21
N LEU A 125 18.08 3.35 -16.04
CA LEU A 125 18.16 1.92 -15.70
C LEU A 125 16.91 1.42 -14.98
N TYR A 126 15.97 2.31 -14.65
CA TYR A 126 14.72 1.93 -14.00
C TYR A 126 13.67 1.53 -15.03
N VAL A 127 13.01 0.40 -14.81
CA VAL A 127 11.91 -0.08 -15.65
C VAL A 127 10.63 0.63 -15.21
N GLY A 128 10.35 1.78 -15.81
CA GLY A 128 9.18 2.61 -15.50
C GLY A 128 9.45 4.11 -15.60
N ASP A 129 8.66 4.90 -14.89
CA ASP A 129 8.82 6.36 -14.80
C ASP A 129 9.10 6.80 -13.36
N CYS A 130 10.33 7.25 -13.13
CA CYS A 130 10.82 7.69 -11.82
C CYS A 130 10.06 8.88 -11.23
N ARG A 131 9.53 9.77 -12.07
CA ARG A 131 8.73 10.92 -11.61
C ARG A 131 7.43 10.41 -10.99
N TYR A 132 6.71 9.56 -11.71
CA TYR A 132 5.45 9.02 -11.20
C TYR A 132 5.66 8.06 -10.01
N ARG A 133 6.71 7.22 -10.02
CA ARG A 133 7.04 6.37 -8.88
C ARG A 133 7.33 7.18 -7.61
N THR A 134 8.12 8.25 -7.73
CA THR A 134 8.46 9.12 -6.60
C THR A 134 7.24 9.85 -6.05
N LEU A 135 6.37 10.36 -6.94
CA LEU A 135 5.10 10.98 -6.54
C LEU A 135 4.19 9.98 -5.83
N THR A 136 4.01 8.79 -6.39
CA THR A 136 3.22 7.69 -5.80
C THR A 136 3.69 7.38 -4.37
N VAL A 137 5.00 7.12 -4.18
CA VAL A 137 5.58 6.81 -2.87
C VAL A 137 5.38 7.95 -1.88
N SER A 138 5.52 9.20 -2.33
CA SER A 138 5.39 10.38 -1.48
C SER A 138 3.95 10.63 -1.05
N GLU A 139 3.01 10.57 -2.00
CA GLU A 139 1.57 10.75 -1.80
C GLU A 139 1.06 9.68 -0.81
N ILE A 140 1.27 8.39 -1.08
CA ILE A 140 0.78 7.32 -0.20
C ILE A 140 1.46 7.35 1.18
N SER A 141 2.76 7.69 1.25
CA SER A 141 3.45 7.85 2.54
C SER A 141 2.84 9.00 3.33
N GLY A 142 2.50 10.11 2.69
CA GLY A 142 1.88 11.26 3.35
C GLY A 142 0.46 10.96 3.82
N VAL A 143 -0.35 10.27 3.01
CA VAL A 143 -1.70 9.82 3.39
C VAL A 143 -1.64 8.93 4.63
N VAL A 144 -0.85 7.86 4.57
CA VAL A 144 -0.72 6.90 5.68
C VAL A 144 -0.15 7.57 6.92
N SER A 145 0.88 8.42 6.78
CA SER A 145 1.49 9.12 7.92
C SER A 145 0.52 10.09 8.58
N ASN A 146 -0.32 10.79 7.83
CA ASN A 146 -1.33 11.70 8.39
C ASN A 146 -2.39 10.93 9.18
N ILE A 147 -2.90 9.83 8.62
CA ILE A 147 -3.88 8.98 9.31
C ILE A 147 -3.27 8.39 10.60
N PHE A 148 -2.03 7.92 10.52
CA PHE A 148 -1.30 7.38 11.66
C PHE A 148 -1.05 8.45 12.75
N THR A 149 -0.67 9.65 12.35
CA THR A 149 -0.48 10.79 13.26
C THR A 149 -1.78 11.17 13.94
N THR A 150 -2.90 11.21 13.22
CA THR A 150 -4.23 11.47 13.80
C THR A 150 -4.57 10.42 14.86
N ASN A 151 -4.29 9.14 14.61
CA ASN A 151 -4.53 8.06 15.57
C ASN A 151 -3.71 8.24 16.87
N TYR A 152 -2.43 8.60 16.76
CA TYR A 152 -1.61 8.88 17.95
C TYR A 152 -1.97 10.20 18.64
N TYR A 153 -2.49 11.18 17.90
CA TYR A 153 -3.01 12.42 18.49
C TYR A 153 -4.22 12.13 19.38
N ILE A 154 -5.19 11.35 18.88
CA ILE A 154 -6.36 10.90 19.65
C ILE A 154 -5.91 10.13 20.89
N ARG A 155 -4.92 9.23 20.74
CA ARG A 155 -4.33 8.50 21.88
C ARG A 155 -3.68 9.44 22.90
N GLY A 156 -2.96 10.47 22.46
CA GLY A 156 -2.35 11.47 23.33
C GLY A 156 -3.40 12.24 24.15
N LEU A 157 -4.50 12.65 23.53
CA LEU A 157 -5.62 13.27 24.23
C LEU A 157 -6.27 12.33 25.26
N GLN A 158 -6.42 11.05 24.92
CA GLN A 158 -6.95 10.03 25.84
C GLN A 158 -6.01 9.78 27.05
N LEU A 159 -4.71 10.03 26.90
CA LEU A 159 -3.74 9.98 27.99
C LEU A 159 -3.74 11.26 28.87
N GLY A 160 -4.58 12.25 28.54
CA GLY A 160 -4.71 13.51 29.27
C GLY A 160 -3.72 14.60 28.85
N TYR A 161 -3.04 14.45 27.71
CA TYR A 161 -2.17 15.50 27.19
C TYR A 161 -2.98 16.68 26.66
N ASP A 162 -2.42 17.88 26.79
CA ASP A 162 -2.97 19.06 26.11
C ASP A 162 -2.76 18.98 24.59
N ASN A 163 -3.40 19.88 23.85
CA ASN A 163 -3.39 19.83 22.40
C ASN A 163 -1.96 19.93 21.81
N ALA A 164 -1.11 20.77 22.39
CA ALA A 164 0.27 20.94 21.93
C ALA A 164 1.12 19.69 22.18
N THR A 165 1.05 19.12 23.39
CA THR A 165 1.77 17.91 23.78
C THR A 165 1.27 16.70 23.01
N ALA A 166 -0.05 16.58 22.78
CA ALA A 166 -0.63 15.51 21.98
C ALA A 166 -0.15 15.54 20.52
N LYS A 167 -0.03 16.74 19.91
CA LYS A 167 0.55 16.90 18.57
C LYS A 167 2.01 16.48 18.51
N GLN A 168 2.82 16.93 19.48
CA GLN A 168 4.24 16.56 19.54
C GLN A 168 4.41 15.06 19.78
N TYR A 169 3.61 14.49 20.68
CA TYR A 169 3.55 13.05 20.91
C TYR A 169 3.24 12.30 19.62
N ALA A 170 2.19 12.70 18.91
CA ALA A 170 1.78 12.08 17.67
C ALA A 170 2.88 12.10 16.60
N PHE A 171 3.48 13.27 16.37
CA PHE A 171 4.59 13.42 15.43
C PHE A 171 5.77 12.49 15.78
N ASN A 172 6.18 12.49 17.06
CA ASN A 172 7.28 11.64 17.53
C ASN A 172 6.95 10.14 17.37
N GLN A 173 5.73 9.72 17.72
CA GLN A 173 5.34 8.32 17.60
C GLN A 173 5.28 7.87 16.14
N THR A 174 4.73 8.69 15.24
CA THR A 174 4.68 8.40 13.80
C THR A 174 6.08 8.22 13.23
N TRP A 175 6.99 9.15 13.51
CA TRP A 175 8.36 9.08 13.00
C TRP A 175 9.12 7.84 13.48
N LEU A 176 8.96 7.49 14.77
CA LEU A 176 9.59 6.30 15.37
C LEU A 176 9.09 4.97 14.80
N ARG A 177 7.89 4.96 14.21
CA ARG A 177 7.18 3.73 13.78
C ARG A 177 7.06 3.58 12.28
N TYR A 178 7.45 4.61 11.55
CA TYR A 178 7.53 4.59 10.10
C TYR A 178 8.73 3.79 9.62
N ARG A 179 8.54 2.94 8.61
CA ARG A 179 9.63 2.30 7.87
C ARG A 179 9.42 2.41 6.36
N LYS A 180 10.52 2.62 5.64
CA LYS A 180 10.60 2.45 4.19
C LYS A 180 11.31 1.14 3.87
N ALA A 181 10.81 0.39 2.90
CA ALA A 181 11.43 -0.86 2.46
C ALA A 181 11.34 -1.01 0.93
N TYR A 182 12.18 -1.90 0.40
CA TYR A 182 12.08 -2.40 -0.97
C TYR A 182 11.56 -3.84 -0.94
N LEU A 183 10.94 -4.29 -2.01
CA LEU A 183 10.38 -5.63 -2.17
C LEU A 183 11.47 -6.66 -2.49
N ASN A 184 12.53 -6.69 -1.67
CA ASN A 184 13.58 -7.70 -1.76
C ASN A 184 13.12 -9.04 -1.15
N PHE A 185 13.99 -10.06 -1.25
CA PHE A 185 13.71 -11.40 -0.71
C PHE A 185 13.27 -11.39 0.75
N TRP A 186 13.97 -10.66 1.63
CA TRP A 186 13.67 -10.64 3.06
C TRP A 186 12.37 -9.92 3.38
N THR A 187 12.06 -8.85 2.67
CA THR A 187 10.77 -8.16 2.81
C THR A 187 9.62 -9.04 2.35
N LYS A 188 9.79 -9.80 1.26
CA LYS A 188 8.80 -10.81 0.81
C LYS A 188 8.60 -11.89 1.88
N VAL A 189 9.67 -12.43 2.45
CA VAL A 189 9.60 -13.39 3.58
C VAL A 189 8.86 -12.79 4.78
N ASP A 190 9.19 -11.55 5.16
CA ASP A 190 8.57 -10.86 6.30
C ASP A 190 7.07 -10.60 6.11
N ILE A 191 6.64 -10.28 4.89
CA ILE A 191 5.22 -10.19 4.53
C ILE A 191 4.57 -11.58 4.55
N GLY A 192 5.18 -12.56 3.88
CA GLY A 192 4.61 -13.90 3.75
C GLY A 192 4.40 -14.61 5.10
N ARG A 193 5.31 -14.42 6.06
CA ARG A 193 5.15 -14.94 7.44
C ARG A 193 4.25 -14.12 8.35
N GLY A 194 3.70 -13.01 7.87
CA GLY A 194 2.82 -12.15 8.65
C GLY A 194 3.53 -11.26 9.67
N LYS A 195 4.85 -11.10 9.59
CA LYS A 195 5.58 -10.11 10.41
C LYS A 195 5.27 -8.69 9.96
N LEU A 196 5.16 -8.48 8.64
CA LEU A 196 4.61 -7.27 8.03
C LEU A 196 3.19 -7.57 7.53
N GLY A 197 2.28 -6.62 7.72
CA GLY A 197 0.91 -6.75 7.25
C GLY A 197 0.06 -7.63 8.14
N ASN A 198 -0.23 -7.14 9.35
CA ASN A 198 -1.03 -7.81 10.38
C ASN A 198 -1.80 -6.77 11.22
N GLU A 199 -2.48 -7.19 12.29
CA GLU A 199 -3.30 -6.31 13.13
C GLU A 199 -2.52 -5.18 13.84
N ASN A 200 -1.20 -5.34 14.02
CA ASN A 200 -0.32 -4.34 14.65
C ASN A 200 0.57 -3.61 13.63
N HIS A 201 0.63 -4.05 12.37
CA HIS A 201 1.56 -3.51 11.39
C HIS A 201 0.90 -3.36 10.02
N LEU A 202 0.63 -2.12 9.62
CA LEU A 202 0.19 -1.79 8.26
C LEU A 202 1.36 -1.88 7.27
N VAL A 203 1.24 -2.71 6.25
CA VAL A 203 2.14 -2.70 5.09
C VAL A 203 1.37 -2.25 3.87
N VAL A 204 1.89 -1.23 3.18
CA VAL A 204 1.42 -0.82 1.86
C VAL A 204 2.46 -1.25 0.85
N ILE A 205 2.05 -2.05 -0.13
CA ILE A 205 2.91 -2.67 -1.13
C ILE A 205 2.58 -2.05 -2.48
N LEU A 206 3.57 -1.36 -3.06
CA LEU A 206 3.47 -0.82 -4.41
C LEU A 206 4.05 -1.84 -5.40
N ILE A 207 3.24 -2.26 -6.35
CA ILE A 207 3.60 -3.17 -7.44
C ILE A 207 3.38 -2.42 -8.75
N GLY A 208 4.44 -2.15 -9.49
CA GLY A 208 4.38 -1.47 -10.78
C GLY A 208 5.16 -2.21 -11.87
N PRO A 209 5.60 -1.51 -12.93
CA PRO A 209 6.21 -2.15 -14.10
C PRO A 209 7.51 -2.90 -13.76
N ALA A 210 8.35 -2.35 -12.89
CA ALA A 210 9.60 -3.00 -12.44
C ALA A 210 9.34 -4.30 -11.66
N GLU A 211 8.19 -4.39 -10.99
CA GLU A 211 7.77 -5.56 -10.22
C GLU A 211 6.99 -6.59 -11.06
N GLY A 212 6.68 -6.26 -12.33
CA GLY A 212 5.91 -7.10 -13.24
C GLY A 212 4.40 -7.01 -13.04
N ALA A 213 3.87 -5.85 -12.65
CA ALA A 213 2.43 -5.60 -12.55
C ALA A 213 1.70 -5.96 -13.87
N THR A 214 0.60 -6.70 -13.75
CA THR A 214 -0.20 -7.16 -14.90
C THR A 214 -1.61 -6.58 -14.94
N GLU A 215 -2.10 -6.12 -13.80
CA GLU A 215 -3.43 -5.55 -13.63
C GLU A 215 -3.34 -4.14 -13.03
N ASN A 216 -4.43 -3.39 -13.13
CA ASN A 216 -4.61 -2.12 -12.42
C ASN A 216 -5.63 -2.36 -11.30
N ARG A 217 -5.15 -2.60 -10.09
CA ARG A 217 -6.00 -2.99 -8.96
C ARG A 217 -5.48 -2.55 -7.61
N ILE A 218 -6.43 -2.29 -6.72
CA ILE A 218 -6.20 -1.99 -5.32
C ILE A 218 -6.92 -3.03 -4.49
N PHE A 219 -6.25 -3.62 -3.51
CA PHE A 219 -6.89 -4.62 -2.65
C PHE A 219 -6.21 -4.79 -1.31
N ALA A 220 -7.01 -5.23 -0.33
CA ALA A 220 -6.53 -5.65 0.97
C ALA A 220 -6.70 -7.18 1.11
N PRO A 221 -5.65 -8.00 0.90
CA PRO A 221 -5.78 -9.45 0.95
C PRO A 221 -6.04 -9.96 2.38
N ARG A 222 -5.63 -9.20 3.39
CA ARG A 222 -5.87 -9.43 4.82
C ARG A 222 -5.70 -8.14 5.60
N LYS A 223 -6.14 -8.12 6.85
CA LYS A 223 -5.95 -6.99 7.77
C LYS A 223 -4.48 -6.54 7.81
N GLY A 224 -4.26 -5.24 7.82
CA GLY A 224 -2.93 -4.63 7.84
C GLY A 224 -2.15 -4.73 6.53
N THR A 225 -2.70 -5.30 5.46
CA THR A 225 -2.00 -5.37 4.17
C THR A 225 -2.81 -4.66 3.10
N LEU A 226 -2.20 -3.67 2.46
CA LEU A 226 -2.73 -3.00 1.27
C LEU A 226 -1.78 -3.24 0.11
N VAL A 227 -2.31 -3.70 -1.02
CA VAL A 227 -1.57 -3.84 -2.28
C VAL A 227 -2.17 -2.87 -3.28
N ILE A 228 -1.30 -2.10 -3.93
CA ILE A 228 -1.63 -1.17 -5.01
C ILE A 228 -0.79 -1.63 -6.20
N GLU A 229 -1.45 -2.14 -7.24
CA GLU A 229 -0.82 -2.73 -8.42
C GLU A 229 -1.21 -1.96 -9.67
N GLY A 230 -0.26 -1.32 -10.33
CA GLY A 230 -0.49 -0.55 -11.55
C GLY A 230 0.46 -0.93 -12.67
N THR A 231 -0.07 -1.26 -13.85
CA THR A 231 0.73 -1.67 -15.03
C THR A 231 1.75 -0.62 -15.50
N THR A 232 1.54 0.66 -15.15
CA THR A 232 2.50 1.76 -15.33
C THR A 232 2.62 2.56 -14.05
N ASP A 233 3.76 3.24 -13.83
CA ASP A 233 3.92 4.12 -12.67
C ASP A 233 2.93 5.29 -12.67
N GLU A 234 2.49 5.76 -13.86
CA GLU A 234 1.44 6.78 -13.97
C GLU A 234 0.09 6.25 -13.47
N THR A 235 -0.27 5.02 -13.82
CA THR A 235 -1.48 4.35 -13.32
C THR A 235 -1.37 4.09 -11.82
N LEU A 236 -0.21 3.66 -11.33
CA LEU A 236 0.04 3.44 -9.91
C LEU A 236 -0.18 4.72 -9.09
N ARG A 237 0.20 5.88 -9.62
CA ARG A 237 -0.12 7.17 -9.01
C ARG A 237 -1.64 7.43 -9.01
N ALA A 238 -2.31 7.20 -10.13
CA ALA A 238 -3.77 7.36 -10.22
C ALA A 238 -4.50 6.46 -9.20
N GLU A 239 -3.98 5.27 -8.90
CA GLU A 239 -4.50 4.38 -7.87
C GLU A 239 -4.33 4.93 -6.46
N VAL A 240 -3.20 5.55 -6.15
CA VAL A 240 -3.01 6.26 -4.86
C VAL A 240 -4.02 7.40 -4.71
N VAL A 241 -4.23 8.19 -5.76
CA VAL A 241 -5.24 9.26 -5.73
C VAL A 241 -6.65 8.69 -5.59
N LEU A 242 -6.94 7.54 -6.21
CA LEU A 242 -8.21 6.83 -6.00
C LEU A 242 -8.38 6.40 -4.54
N VAL A 243 -7.31 5.89 -3.90
CA VAL A 243 -7.32 5.57 -2.46
C VAL A 243 -7.69 6.81 -1.64
N GLU A 244 -7.07 7.96 -1.90
CA GLU A 244 -7.40 9.23 -1.23
C GLU A 244 -8.88 9.58 -1.35
N ASN A 245 -9.43 9.48 -2.56
CA ASN A 245 -10.82 9.82 -2.83
C ASN A 245 -11.81 8.84 -2.17
N ILE A 246 -11.53 7.52 -2.20
CA ILE A 246 -12.40 6.51 -1.58
C ILE A 246 -12.44 6.67 -0.06
N ILE A 247 -11.29 6.92 0.58
CA ILE A 247 -11.24 7.09 2.03
C ILE A 247 -11.63 8.50 2.49
N GLY A 248 -11.95 9.40 1.55
CA GLY A 248 -12.27 10.80 1.85
C GLY A 248 -11.10 11.53 2.55
N PHE A 249 -9.87 11.27 2.12
CA PHE A 249 -8.69 11.95 2.64
C PHE A 249 -8.58 13.34 2.03
N SER A 250 -8.35 14.34 2.88
CA SER A 250 -8.04 15.70 2.46
C SER A 250 -6.69 16.09 3.05
N TRP A 251 -5.79 16.57 2.20
CA TRP A 251 -4.52 17.13 2.65
C TRP A 251 -4.78 18.32 3.57
N PRO A 252 -4.05 18.45 4.69
CA PRO A 252 -4.16 19.63 5.54
C PRO A 252 -3.86 20.88 4.72
N GLU A 253 -4.77 21.86 4.75
CA GLU A 253 -4.53 23.16 4.11
C GLU A 253 -3.23 23.76 4.68
N ASN A 254 -2.35 24.26 3.81
CA ASN A 254 -1.15 24.96 4.23
C ASN A 254 -1.55 26.11 5.15
N SER A 255 -1.31 25.98 6.46
CA SER A 255 -1.59 26.99 7.48
C SER A 255 -0.60 28.18 7.43
N THR A 256 -0.16 28.57 6.22
CA THR A 256 0.71 29.73 5.96
C THR A 256 0.13 30.65 4.90
N ALA A 257 -1.19 30.69 4.75
CA ALA A 257 -1.89 31.85 4.21
C ALA A 257 -2.56 32.60 5.37
N THR A 258 -1.77 33.42 6.07
CA THR A 258 -2.29 34.55 6.86
C THR A 258 -3.30 35.31 6.01
N ARG A 259 -4.57 35.33 6.45
CA ARG A 259 -5.49 36.42 6.14
C ARG A 259 -5.09 37.66 6.92
#